data_AF-A0AAV1I1E5-F1
#
_entry.id   AF-A0AAV1I1E5-F1
#
_cell.length_a   1.000
_cell.length_b   1.000
_cell.length_c   1.000
_cell.angle_alpha   90.00
_cell.angle_beta   90.00
_cell.angle_gamma   90.00
#
_symmetry.space_group_name_H-M   'P 1'
#
loop_
_entity.id
_entity.type
_entity.pdbx_description
1 polymer ?
#
loop_
_entity_poly.entity_id
_entity_poly.type
_entity_poly.pdbx_seq_one_letter_code
_entity_poly.pdbx_strand_id
1 'polypeptide(L)'
;MQMYPKDLTASSWTMNGSFKPACPATSLACWPPFREHAPGCRGISRRTRLSSTRADSETQPAPVVIPQRLNNTPMLRDHRRFFYDDACAAVKKAIQGKERLMSVKMTIPETNPEMDVYRIGTVLELVRDMATDLVSDGARVKVCVQQALGQGVFQGLPLSLSGVRRIMDNMDWGDALDFVSFGHVNPDQLDDADFYILVAPQNVVGSPIIHNLTKMAEAALQQGKTLILFNPLLRDVASPDGVMGVRGRKERMAFAASFTAAYHFRLLYASSATMYPIRGALRHVYGGPWDVFQRVDVGRREEEYQLIGSFDEEPDGSKLTPLFSGQRQGVSKPWWQL
;
A
#
# COMPACT_ATOMS: atom_id res chain seq x y z
N MET A 1 -11.61 -57.21 -15.83
CA MET A 1 -11.01 -58.11 -14.82
C MET A 1 -9.87 -57.29 -14.23
N GLN A 2 -9.90 -56.64 -13.05
CA GLN A 2 -10.49 -56.84 -11.71
C GLN A 2 -11.24 -55.54 -11.28
N MET A 3 -12.49 -55.53 -10.77
CA MET A 3 -13.00 -55.76 -9.39
C MET A 3 -12.44 -54.85 -8.26
N TYR A 4 -13.21 -53.78 -7.94
CA TYR A 4 -13.67 -53.12 -6.67
C TYR A 4 -13.03 -53.46 -5.28
N PRO A 5 -13.23 -52.66 -4.18
CA PRO A 5 -14.41 -51.84 -3.80
C PRO A 5 -14.08 -50.39 -3.29
N LYS A 6 -14.95 -49.37 -3.17
CA LYS A 6 -16.26 -49.10 -2.54
C LYS A 6 -16.36 -49.33 -1.02
N ASP A 7 -16.77 -48.24 -0.34
CA ASP A 7 -17.26 -48.07 1.02
C ASP A 7 -16.27 -48.04 2.19
N LEU A 8 -16.26 -46.90 2.90
CA LEU A 8 -16.19 -46.84 4.37
C LEU A 8 -16.80 -45.51 4.86
N THR A 9 -17.91 -45.64 5.59
CA THR A 9 -18.65 -44.61 6.31
C THR A 9 -18.09 -44.40 7.72
N ALA A 10 -18.29 -43.18 8.24
CA ALA A 10 -18.47 -42.78 9.64
C ALA A 10 -17.53 -43.30 10.76
N SER A 11 -16.78 -42.37 11.37
CA SER A 11 -16.55 -42.28 12.83
C SER A 11 -16.08 -40.86 13.16
N SER A 12 -16.92 -39.97 13.72
CA SER A 12 -17.20 -39.78 15.16
C SER A 12 -15.95 -39.81 16.05
N TRP A 13 -15.35 -38.63 16.25
CA TRP A 13 -14.50 -38.34 17.40
C TRP A 13 -14.92 -36.99 17.98
N THR A 14 -15.78 -37.07 18.99
CA THR A 14 -15.99 -36.04 20.00
C THR A 14 -14.81 -36.11 20.99
N MET A 15 -14.18 -34.97 21.26
CA MET A 15 -13.48 -34.77 22.54
C MET A 15 -13.97 -33.47 23.17
N ASN A 16 -14.79 -33.68 24.20
CA ASN A 16 -15.07 -32.72 25.25
C ASN A 16 -13.76 -32.31 25.94
N GLY A 17 -13.52 -31.01 26.04
CA GLY A 17 -12.41 -30.43 26.80
C GLY A 17 -12.87 -29.13 27.42
N SER A 18 -13.61 -29.24 28.51
CA SER A 18 -14.05 -28.15 29.38
C SER A 18 -12.85 -27.35 29.91
N PHE A 19 -12.78 -26.05 29.61
CA PHE A 19 -11.96 -25.09 30.36
C PHE A 19 -12.87 -23.97 30.89
N LYS A 20 -13.09 -23.99 32.20
CA LYS A 20 -13.68 -22.88 32.95
C LYS A 20 -12.61 -21.79 33.20
N PRO A 21 -13.01 -20.51 33.28
CA PRO A 21 -12.10 -19.40 33.52
C PRO A 21 -11.80 -19.25 35.01
N ALA A 22 -10.54 -18.95 35.34
CA ALA A 22 -10.15 -18.49 36.67
C ALA A 22 -9.77 -17.00 36.60
N CYS A 23 -10.66 -16.15 37.13
CA CYS A 23 -10.27 -14.87 37.70
C CYS A 23 -9.39 -15.11 38.95
N PRO A 24 -8.54 -14.13 39.29
CA PRO A 24 -8.76 -13.49 40.57
C PRO A 24 -8.77 -11.97 40.47
N ALA A 25 -9.77 -11.39 41.11
CA ALA A 25 -9.83 -9.99 41.47
C ALA A 25 -8.79 -9.69 42.56
N THR A 26 -8.04 -8.59 42.42
CA THR A 26 -7.46 -7.90 43.59
C THR A 26 -7.20 -6.41 43.33
N SER A 27 -7.75 -5.59 44.24
CA SER A 27 -7.36 -4.23 44.66
C SER A 27 -7.21 -3.14 43.59
N LEU A 28 -8.14 -2.19 43.42
CA LEU A 28 -8.38 -1.03 44.31
C LEU A 28 -7.10 -0.40 44.87
N ALA A 29 -6.59 0.63 44.18
CA ALA A 29 -5.73 1.65 44.76
C ALA A 29 -6.04 3.02 44.11
N CYS A 30 -6.52 3.91 44.95
CA CYS A 30 -6.95 5.28 44.68
C CYS A 30 -5.81 6.14 44.11
N TRP A 31 -6.11 6.90 43.06
CA TRP A 31 -5.35 8.09 42.68
C TRP A 31 -6.03 9.33 43.27
N PRO A 32 -5.31 10.23 43.96
CA PRO A 32 -5.89 11.48 44.45
C PRO A 32 -5.97 12.53 43.33
N PRO A 33 -6.95 13.45 43.35
CA PRO A 33 -7.13 14.48 42.34
C PRO A 33 -6.21 15.68 42.61
N PHE A 34 -5.49 16.14 41.58
CA PHE A 34 -4.73 17.39 41.66
C PHE A 34 -5.65 18.57 41.33
N ARG A 35 -5.78 19.48 42.30
CA ARG A 35 -6.61 20.69 42.27
C ARG A 35 -6.13 21.71 41.25
N GLU A 36 -7.11 22.34 40.62
CA GLU A 36 -7.05 23.66 40.00
C GLU A 36 -6.56 24.74 40.97
N HIS A 37 -5.64 25.60 40.50
CA HIS A 37 -5.52 26.98 40.96
C HIS A 37 -4.93 27.84 39.84
N ALA A 38 -5.80 28.59 39.15
CA ALA A 38 -5.45 29.89 38.58
C ALA A 38 -5.71 30.96 39.66
N PRO A 39 -4.92 32.05 39.71
CA PRO A 39 -5.52 33.31 39.28
C PRO A 39 -4.53 34.31 38.66
N GLY A 40 -5.06 35.27 37.90
CA GLY A 40 -4.48 36.63 37.86
C GLY A 40 -4.29 37.27 36.50
N CYS A 41 -5.38 37.76 35.91
CA CYS A 41 -5.33 38.84 34.92
C CYS A 41 -4.70 40.10 35.53
N ARG A 42 -3.72 40.69 34.85
CA ARG A 42 -3.44 42.14 34.91
C ARG A 42 -3.16 42.66 33.51
N GLY A 43 -4.04 43.54 33.06
CA GLY A 43 -3.91 44.25 31.80
C GLY A 43 -2.77 45.26 31.85
N ILE A 44 -2.01 45.32 30.76
CA ILE A 44 -1.19 46.48 30.40
C ILE A 44 -1.50 46.80 28.95
N SER A 45 -2.30 47.85 28.77
CA SER A 45 -2.51 48.57 27.52
C SER A 45 -1.21 49.29 27.13
N ARG A 46 -0.62 48.96 25.98
CA ARG A 46 0.31 49.83 25.26
C ARG A 46 0.19 49.66 23.75
N ARG A 47 -0.40 50.70 23.15
CA ARG A 47 -0.16 51.28 21.82
C ARG A 47 0.20 50.32 20.67
N THR A 48 -0.80 50.15 19.82
CA THR A 48 -0.73 49.92 18.38
C THR A 48 0.46 50.66 17.74
N ARG A 49 1.41 49.87 17.21
CA ARG A 49 2.29 50.29 16.12
C ARG A 49 2.15 49.22 15.04
N LEU A 50 1.33 49.52 14.04
CA LEU A 50 1.24 48.75 12.81
C LEU A 50 2.60 48.86 12.11
N SER A 51 3.47 47.86 12.33
CA SER A 51 4.62 47.61 11.49
C SER A 51 4.24 46.55 10.47
N SER A 52 4.12 46.99 9.23
CA SER A 52 3.83 46.16 8.07
C SER A 52 4.92 45.11 7.84
N THR A 53 4.51 44.04 7.15
CA THR A 53 5.34 43.10 6.38
C THR A 53 6.34 42.28 7.20
N ARG A 54 5.84 41.25 7.90
CA ARG A 54 6.54 39.96 7.90
C ARG A 54 6.19 39.28 6.60
N ALA A 55 7.19 39.14 5.73
CA ALA A 55 7.13 38.18 4.65
C ALA A 55 6.89 36.80 5.28
N ASP A 56 5.84 36.12 4.85
CA ASP A 56 5.64 34.72 5.14
C ASP A 56 6.83 33.98 4.55
N SER A 57 7.79 33.62 5.41
CA SER A 57 8.83 32.68 5.05
C SER A 57 8.13 31.35 4.78
N GLU A 58 7.95 31.01 3.50
CA GLU A 58 7.63 29.65 3.07
C GLU A 58 8.57 28.71 3.81
N THR A 59 8.05 28.03 4.81
CA THR A 59 8.78 27.02 5.55
C THR A 59 8.99 25.90 4.56
N GLN A 60 10.20 25.81 3.98
CA GLN A 60 10.56 24.70 3.12
C GLN A 60 10.25 23.41 3.89
N PRO A 61 9.48 22.48 3.30
CA PRO A 61 9.14 21.24 3.98
C PRO A 61 10.44 20.51 4.35
N ALA A 62 10.45 19.92 5.55
CA ALA A 62 11.60 19.18 6.03
C ALA A 62 12.02 18.12 5.01
N PRO A 63 13.33 17.87 4.82
CA PRO A 63 13.81 16.89 3.85
C PRO A 63 13.26 15.51 4.18
N VAL A 64 12.73 14.82 3.16
CA VAL A 64 12.19 13.48 3.30
C VAL A 64 13.33 12.49 3.52
N VAL A 65 13.31 11.77 4.64
CA VAL A 65 14.29 10.74 4.97
C VAL A 65 13.69 9.37 4.67
N ILE A 66 14.18 8.70 3.62
CA ILE A 66 13.72 7.36 3.26
C ILE A 66 14.30 6.32 4.23
N PRO A 67 13.48 5.37 4.74
CA PRO A 67 13.97 4.33 5.64
C PRO A 67 15.05 3.46 4.99
N GLN A 68 15.93 2.92 5.84
CA GLN A 68 17.05 2.10 5.43
C GLN A 68 16.66 0.61 5.37
N ARG A 69 17.51 -0.20 4.72
CA ARG A 69 17.42 -1.67 4.65
C ARG A 69 16.07 -2.15 4.11
N LEU A 70 15.63 -1.53 3.02
CA LEU A 70 14.35 -1.85 2.36
C LEU A 70 14.34 -3.24 1.69
N ASN A 71 15.46 -3.96 1.72
CA ASN A 71 15.57 -5.37 1.37
C ASN A 71 15.22 -6.34 2.52
N ASN A 72 15.11 -5.87 3.77
CA ASN A 72 14.76 -6.72 4.88
C ASN A 72 13.27 -7.06 4.86
N THR A 73 12.96 -8.36 4.83
CA THR A 73 11.60 -8.88 4.91
C THR A 73 11.51 -9.83 6.12
N PRO A 74 10.68 -9.55 7.15
CA PRO A 74 9.83 -8.35 7.27
C PRO A 74 10.63 -7.10 7.61
N MET A 75 10.16 -5.96 7.12
CA MET A 75 10.68 -4.64 7.42
C MET A 75 10.35 -4.27 8.87
N LEU A 76 11.21 -3.43 9.48
CA LEU A 76 10.99 -2.91 10.83
C LEU A 76 9.66 -2.14 10.90
N ARG A 77 8.97 -2.21 12.04
CA ARG A 77 7.65 -1.57 12.24
C ARG A 77 7.70 -0.07 11.95
N ASP A 78 8.73 0.62 12.43
CA ASP A 78 8.89 2.07 12.24
C ASP A 78 9.10 2.43 10.75
N HIS A 79 9.81 1.57 10.00
CA HIS A 79 9.98 1.76 8.56
C HIS A 79 8.66 1.54 7.83
N ARG A 80 7.85 0.55 8.24
CA ARG A 80 6.49 0.37 7.70
C ARG A 80 5.60 1.57 7.98
N ARG A 81 5.63 2.08 9.21
CA ARG A 81 4.87 3.27 9.64
C ARG A 81 5.16 4.48 8.76
N PHE A 82 6.43 4.73 8.42
CA PHE A 82 6.79 5.78 7.46
C PHE A 82 6.01 5.66 6.14
N PHE A 83 6.03 4.49 5.50
CA PHE A 83 5.32 4.29 4.23
C PHE A 83 3.80 4.40 4.39
N TYR A 84 3.28 3.96 5.54
CA TYR A 84 1.86 4.01 5.81
C TYR A 84 1.37 5.44 5.98
N ASP A 85 2.08 6.25 6.77
CA ASP A 85 1.77 7.67 6.96
C ASP A 85 1.90 8.44 5.66
N ASP A 86 2.95 8.18 4.90
CA ASP A 86 3.23 8.86 3.64
C ASP A 86 2.16 8.55 2.59
N ALA A 87 1.77 7.28 2.46
CA ALA A 87 0.71 6.88 1.52
C ALA A 87 -0.68 7.39 1.95
N CYS A 88 -1.03 7.32 3.23
CA CYS A 88 -2.32 7.83 3.72
C CYS A 88 -2.44 9.34 3.53
N ALA A 89 -1.39 10.10 3.89
CA ALA A 89 -1.34 11.54 3.67
C ALA A 89 -1.46 11.90 2.17
N ALA A 90 -0.81 11.13 1.30
CA ALA A 90 -0.87 11.32 -0.14
C ALA A 90 -2.27 11.05 -0.71
N VAL A 91 -2.94 9.99 -0.26
CA VAL A 91 -4.34 9.68 -0.63
C VAL A 91 -5.29 10.77 -0.14
N LYS A 92 -5.17 11.23 1.11
CA LYS A 92 -5.98 12.35 1.61
C LYS A 92 -5.83 13.62 0.78
N LYS A 93 -4.59 13.97 0.39
CA LYS A 93 -4.33 15.10 -0.51
C LYS A 93 -4.99 14.92 -1.89
N ALA A 94 -4.92 13.72 -2.47
CA ALA A 94 -5.59 13.43 -3.74
C ALA A 94 -7.12 13.56 -3.63
N ILE A 95 -7.71 13.09 -2.54
CA ILE A 95 -9.14 13.23 -2.26
C ILE A 95 -9.54 14.71 -2.12
N GLN A 96 -8.74 15.52 -1.41
CA GLN A 96 -8.95 16.96 -1.30
C GLN A 96 -8.82 17.67 -2.66
N GLY A 97 -7.93 17.17 -3.52
CA GLY A 97 -7.81 17.54 -4.94
C GLY A 97 -9.00 17.13 -5.81
N LYS A 98 -9.99 16.43 -5.24
CA LYS A 98 -11.19 15.90 -5.90
C LYS A 98 -10.90 14.80 -6.93
N GLU A 99 -9.76 14.13 -6.80
CA GLU A 99 -9.44 12.95 -7.60
C GLU A 99 -10.42 11.81 -7.28
N ARG A 100 -10.97 11.19 -8.33
CA ARG A 100 -11.93 10.08 -8.20
C ARG A 100 -11.33 8.72 -8.54
N LEU A 101 -10.35 8.68 -9.43
CA LEU A 101 -9.60 7.48 -9.77
C LEU A 101 -8.14 7.72 -9.39
N MET A 102 -7.67 7.05 -8.35
CA MET A 102 -6.30 7.22 -7.88
C MET A 102 -5.58 5.90 -7.65
N SER A 103 -4.27 5.90 -7.85
CA SER A 103 -3.43 4.72 -7.66
C SER A 103 -2.44 4.91 -6.52
N VAL A 104 -2.23 3.83 -5.77
CA VAL A 104 -1.24 3.70 -4.72
C VAL A 104 -0.34 2.54 -5.09
N LYS A 105 0.92 2.84 -5.40
CA LYS A 105 1.94 1.85 -5.77
C LYS A 105 3.06 1.87 -4.75
N MET A 106 3.24 0.79 -4.02
CA MET A 106 4.36 0.57 -3.12
C MET A 106 4.99 -0.79 -3.45
N THR A 107 6.07 -0.78 -4.22
CA THR A 107 6.69 -1.99 -4.79
C THR A 107 8.09 -2.23 -4.24
N ILE A 108 8.19 -2.24 -2.90
CA ILE A 108 9.35 -2.81 -2.19
C ILE A 108 9.23 -4.35 -2.14
N PRO A 109 10.32 -5.11 -1.93
CA PRO A 109 10.29 -6.58 -1.91
C PRO A 109 9.16 -7.17 -1.05
N GLU A 110 8.88 -6.57 0.11
CA GLU A 110 7.83 -7.05 1.01
C GLU A 110 6.40 -6.85 0.48
N THR A 111 6.15 -5.89 -0.41
CA THR A 111 4.80 -5.53 -0.88
C THR A 111 4.61 -5.61 -2.39
N ASN A 112 5.64 -5.99 -3.12
CA ASN A 112 5.61 -6.08 -4.58
C ASN A 112 4.94 -7.39 -5.03
N PRO A 113 3.75 -7.33 -5.66
CA PRO A 113 3.08 -8.52 -6.17
C PRO A 113 3.81 -9.21 -7.33
N GLU A 114 4.78 -8.53 -7.97
CA GLU A 114 5.64 -9.14 -9.00
C GLU A 114 6.67 -10.12 -8.42
N MET A 115 6.93 -10.06 -7.10
CA MET A 115 7.86 -10.97 -6.44
C MET A 115 7.14 -12.25 -6.00
N ASP A 116 7.79 -13.40 -6.19
CA ASP A 116 7.24 -14.71 -5.83
C ASP A 116 6.89 -14.83 -4.33
N VAL A 117 7.56 -14.06 -3.47
CA VAL A 117 7.35 -14.04 -2.02
C VAL A 117 7.17 -12.60 -1.57
N TYR A 118 5.93 -12.12 -1.56
CA TYR A 118 5.55 -10.85 -0.91
C TYR A 118 4.62 -11.10 0.28
N ARG A 119 4.70 -10.24 1.30
CA ARG A 119 3.92 -10.36 2.53
C ARG A 119 2.59 -9.64 2.38
N ILE A 120 1.55 -10.38 2.02
CA ILE A 120 0.18 -9.83 1.92
C ILE A 120 -0.29 -9.17 3.22
N GLY A 121 0.17 -9.64 4.38
CA GLY A 121 -0.11 -9.00 5.67
C GLY A 121 0.35 -7.54 5.73
N THR A 122 1.49 -7.20 5.13
CA THR A 122 2.02 -5.82 5.09
C THR A 122 1.20 -4.91 4.19
N VAL A 123 0.69 -5.46 3.09
CA VAL A 123 -0.25 -4.78 2.19
C VAL A 123 -1.57 -4.51 2.91
N LEU A 124 -2.12 -5.52 3.59
CA LEU A 124 -3.36 -5.37 4.33
C LEU A 124 -3.23 -4.46 5.57
N GLU A 125 -2.08 -4.46 6.25
CA GLU A 125 -1.75 -3.50 7.31
C GLU A 125 -1.89 -2.06 6.79
N LEU A 126 -1.34 -1.75 5.60
CA LEU A 126 -1.49 -0.43 4.97
C LEU A 126 -2.93 -0.14 4.53
N VAL A 127 -3.60 -1.10 3.89
CA VAL A 127 -5.01 -0.94 3.48
C VAL A 127 -5.90 -0.64 4.68
N ARG A 128 -5.65 -1.32 5.80
CA ARG A 128 -6.37 -1.09 7.06
C ARG A 128 -6.13 0.31 7.60
N ASP A 129 -4.88 0.77 7.65
CA ASP A 129 -4.55 2.12 8.12
C ASP A 129 -5.18 3.19 7.22
N MET A 130 -5.14 3.00 5.90
CA MET A 130 -5.79 3.88 4.93
C MET A 130 -7.31 3.90 5.10
N ALA A 131 -7.95 2.74 5.23
CA ALA A 131 -9.38 2.67 5.45
C ALA A 131 -9.78 3.34 6.78
N THR A 132 -9.02 3.09 7.85
CA THR A 132 -9.25 3.70 9.17
C THR A 132 -9.12 5.22 9.09
N ASP A 133 -8.11 5.73 8.38
CA ASP A 133 -7.86 7.15 8.21
C ASP A 133 -9.00 7.85 7.42
N LEU A 134 -9.60 7.17 6.43
CA LEU A 134 -10.78 7.65 5.71
C LEU A 134 -12.06 7.59 6.55
N VAL A 135 -12.25 6.51 7.32
CA VAL A 135 -13.40 6.36 8.23
C VAL A 135 -13.36 7.42 9.33
N SER A 136 -12.17 7.81 9.79
CA SER A 136 -12.03 8.88 10.78
C SER A 136 -12.58 10.23 10.31
N ASP A 137 -12.66 10.43 8.97
CA ASP A 137 -13.29 11.60 8.35
C ASP A 137 -14.81 11.41 8.15
N GLY A 138 -15.40 10.34 8.68
CA GLY A 138 -16.83 10.02 8.61
C GLY A 138 -17.26 9.24 7.36
N ALA A 139 -16.31 8.78 6.54
CA ALA A 139 -16.62 8.11 5.29
C ALA A 139 -16.89 6.61 5.44
N ARG A 140 -17.66 6.05 4.51
CA ARG A 140 -17.87 4.60 4.40
C ARG A 140 -16.89 4.04 3.36
N VAL A 141 -16.16 3.00 3.75
CA VAL A 141 -15.08 2.43 2.92
C VAL A 141 -15.42 0.98 2.58
N LYS A 142 -15.33 0.62 1.30
CA LYS A 142 -15.42 -0.77 0.87
C LYS A 142 -14.07 -1.27 0.38
N VAL A 143 -13.54 -2.31 1.00
CA VAL A 143 -12.30 -2.95 0.56
C VAL A 143 -12.63 -4.14 -0.33
N CYS A 144 -12.21 -4.08 -1.58
CA CYS A 144 -12.50 -5.09 -2.59
C CYS A 144 -11.27 -5.93 -2.93
N VAL A 145 -11.45 -7.24 -2.91
CA VAL A 145 -10.44 -8.21 -3.37
C VAL A 145 -10.98 -8.95 -4.59
N GLN A 146 -10.13 -9.21 -5.56
CA GLN A 146 -10.53 -9.97 -6.75
C GLN A 146 -11.08 -11.36 -6.36
N GLN A 147 -12.21 -11.72 -6.96
CA GLN A 147 -12.78 -13.07 -6.89
C GLN A 147 -12.15 -14.00 -7.94
N ALA A 148 -12.38 -15.31 -7.80
CA ALA A 148 -11.98 -16.26 -8.82
C ALA A 148 -12.64 -15.88 -10.16
N LEU A 149 -11.84 -15.83 -11.24
CA LEU A 149 -12.31 -15.51 -12.58
C LEU A 149 -12.34 -16.77 -13.44
N GLY A 150 -13.32 -16.88 -14.33
CA GLY A 150 -13.49 -18.02 -15.25
C GLY A 150 -14.73 -18.86 -14.97
N GLN A 151 -14.91 -19.93 -15.75
CA GLN A 151 -16.02 -20.88 -15.60
C GLN A 151 -15.51 -22.32 -15.62
N GLY A 152 -16.07 -23.17 -14.75
CA GLY A 152 -15.69 -24.59 -14.66
C GLY A 152 -14.23 -24.79 -14.24
N VAL A 153 -13.54 -25.73 -14.89
CA VAL A 153 -12.15 -26.11 -14.58
C VAL A 153 -11.14 -24.97 -14.86
N PHE A 154 -11.55 -23.93 -15.58
CA PHE A 154 -10.73 -22.76 -15.89
C PHE A 154 -10.95 -21.60 -14.90
N GLN A 155 -11.60 -21.85 -13.76
CA GLN A 155 -11.66 -20.88 -12.67
C GLN A 155 -10.29 -20.73 -12.01
N GLY A 156 -9.72 -19.54 -12.12
CA GLY A 156 -8.44 -19.19 -11.51
C GLY A 156 -8.57 -17.96 -10.61
N LEU A 157 -8.12 -18.10 -9.36
CA LEU A 157 -7.77 -16.97 -8.50
C LEU A 157 -6.24 -16.89 -8.45
N PRO A 158 -5.62 -15.70 -8.56
CA PRO A 158 -4.19 -15.57 -8.30
C PRO A 158 -3.86 -16.18 -6.93
N LEU A 159 -2.85 -17.06 -6.88
CA LEU A 159 -2.44 -17.75 -5.65
C LEU A 159 -2.20 -16.78 -4.49
N SER A 160 -1.61 -15.63 -4.81
CA SER A 160 -1.31 -14.53 -3.89
C SER A 160 -2.54 -13.86 -3.27
N LEU A 161 -3.72 -14.03 -3.88
CA LEU A 161 -5.01 -13.53 -3.37
C LEU A 161 -5.84 -14.62 -2.67
N SER A 162 -5.37 -15.87 -2.69
CA SER A 162 -6.05 -16.97 -1.99
C SER A 162 -6.02 -16.75 -0.48
N GLY A 163 -7.20 -16.79 0.16
CA GLY A 163 -7.33 -16.60 1.61
C GLY A 163 -7.23 -15.15 2.09
N VAL A 164 -6.94 -14.17 1.23
CA VAL A 164 -6.89 -12.74 1.59
C VAL A 164 -8.19 -12.27 2.20
N ARG A 165 -9.32 -12.71 1.63
CA ARG A 165 -10.65 -12.41 2.17
C ARG A 165 -10.81 -12.87 3.62
N ARG A 166 -10.39 -14.10 3.92
CA ARG A 166 -10.43 -14.65 5.28
C ARG A 166 -9.52 -13.88 6.24
N ILE A 167 -8.36 -13.41 5.77
CA ILE A 167 -7.47 -12.58 6.60
C ILE A 167 -8.17 -11.26 6.94
N MET A 168 -8.80 -10.61 5.95
CA MET A 168 -9.54 -9.36 6.17
C MET A 168 -10.72 -9.54 7.13
N ASP A 169 -11.49 -10.62 6.99
CA ASP A 169 -12.64 -10.90 7.87
C ASP A 169 -12.23 -11.14 9.33
N ASN A 170 -10.99 -11.60 9.58
CA ASN A 170 -10.44 -11.84 10.92
C ASN A 170 -9.47 -10.74 11.39
N MET A 171 -9.27 -9.70 10.59
CA MET A 171 -8.38 -8.59 10.92
C MET A 171 -9.04 -7.71 11.97
N ASP A 172 -8.23 -7.15 12.87
CA ASP A 172 -8.69 -6.16 13.84
C ASP A 172 -8.80 -4.78 13.19
N TRP A 173 -10.02 -4.38 12.87
CA TRP A 173 -10.38 -3.08 12.30
C TRP A 173 -10.65 -2.01 13.36
N GLY A 174 -10.63 -2.36 14.65
CA GLY A 174 -10.97 -1.46 15.74
C GLY A 174 -12.31 -0.75 15.54
N ASP A 175 -12.36 0.53 15.88
CA ASP A 175 -13.56 1.37 15.78
C ASP A 175 -14.02 1.62 14.33
N ALA A 176 -13.19 1.29 13.33
CA ALA A 176 -13.54 1.48 11.93
C ALA A 176 -14.46 0.38 11.38
N LEU A 177 -14.64 -0.74 12.09
CA LEU A 177 -15.33 -1.92 11.60
C LEU A 177 -16.75 -1.62 11.08
N ASP A 178 -17.51 -0.76 11.76
CA ASP A 178 -18.91 -0.44 11.40
C ASP A 178 -19.04 0.38 10.09
N PHE A 179 -17.93 0.98 9.64
CA PHE A 179 -17.87 1.81 8.43
C PHE A 179 -17.09 1.14 7.30
N VAL A 180 -16.49 -0.03 7.57
CA VAL A 180 -15.76 -0.82 6.59
C VAL A 180 -16.61 -2.00 6.15
N SER A 181 -16.85 -2.09 4.84
CA SER A 181 -17.42 -3.28 4.22
C SER A 181 -16.41 -3.93 3.28
N PHE A 182 -16.70 -5.16 2.88
CA PHE A 182 -15.79 -5.94 2.06
C PHE A 182 -16.51 -6.51 0.85
N GLY A 183 -15.93 -6.34 -0.33
CA GLY A 183 -16.54 -6.76 -1.59
C GLY A 183 -15.56 -7.45 -2.52
N HIS A 184 -15.98 -7.58 -3.78
CA HIS A 184 -15.13 -8.03 -4.87
C HIS A 184 -15.04 -7.00 -5.99
N VAL A 185 -14.17 -7.25 -6.97
CA VAL A 185 -13.95 -6.33 -8.10
C VAL A 185 -14.99 -6.58 -9.20
N ASN A 186 -16.10 -5.83 -9.15
CA ASN A 186 -17.20 -5.87 -10.12
C ASN A 186 -18.15 -4.65 -9.90
N PRO A 187 -18.76 -4.07 -10.96
CA PRO A 187 -19.72 -2.96 -10.83
C PRO A 187 -20.89 -3.15 -9.87
N ASP A 188 -21.40 -4.37 -9.71
CA ASP A 188 -22.53 -4.69 -8.81
C ASP A 188 -22.18 -4.53 -7.33
N GLN A 189 -20.89 -4.36 -7.01
CA GLN A 189 -20.41 -4.16 -5.65
C GLN A 189 -20.42 -2.70 -5.22
N LEU A 190 -20.77 -1.77 -6.12
CA LEU A 190 -20.95 -0.35 -5.79
C LEU A 190 -22.27 -0.16 -5.01
N ASP A 191 -22.15 0.32 -3.77
CA ASP A 191 -23.23 0.58 -2.84
C ASP A 191 -23.13 1.99 -2.23
N ASP A 192 -23.59 2.14 -0.98
CA ASP A 192 -23.55 3.38 -0.22
C ASP A 192 -22.14 3.82 0.19
N ALA A 193 -21.10 2.98 0.05
CA ALA A 193 -19.72 3.36 0.35
C ALA A 193 -19.23 4.55 -0.48
N ASP A 194 -18.42 5.42 0.10
CA ASP A 194 -17.83 6.61 -0.52
C ASP A 194 -16.53 6.28 -1.27
N PHE A 195 -15.72 5.42 -0.65
CA PHE A 195 -14.39 5.01 -1.13
C PHE A 195 -14.32 3.51 -1.33
N TYR A 196 -13.70 3.09 -2.43
CA TYR A 196 -13.47 1.69 -2.73
C TYR A 196 -11.99 1.43 -2.92
N ILE A 197 -11.41 0.59 -2.07
CA ILE A 197 -9.99 0.21 -2.16
C ILE A 197 -9.89 -1.14 -2.87
N LEU A 198 -9.32 -1.15 -4.07
CA LEU A 198 -9.12 -2.36 -4.87
C LEU A 198 -7.73 -2.93 -4.57
N VAL A 199 -7.68 -4.02 -3.80
CA VAL A 199 -6.42 -4.58 -3.29
C VAL A 199 -5.76 -5.50 -4.31
N ALA A 200 -4.59 -5.08 -4.80
CA ALA A 200 -3.68 -5.84 -5.64
C ALA A 200 -4.35 -6.67 -6.75
N PRO A 201 -5.24 -6.10 -7.58
CA PRO A 201 -5.91 -6.86 -8.64
C PRO A 201 -4.89 -7.34 -9.67
N GLN A 202 -5.03 -8.60 -10.12
CA GLN A 202 -4.05 -9.27 -10.98
C GLN A 202 -4.72 -9.92 -12.18
N ASN A 203 -4.06 -9.85 -13.33
CA ASN A 203 -4.51 -10.62 -14.49
C ASN A 203 -4.25 -12.12 -14.27
N VAL A 204 -5.21 -12.93 -14.69
CA VAL A 204 -5.04 -14.39 -14.80
C VAL A 204 -5.09 -14.74 -16.28
N VAL A 205 -4.25 -15.69 -16.68
CA VAL A 205 -4.22 -16.20 -18.06
C VAL A 205 -5.59 -16.78 -18.40
N GLY A 206 -6.15 -16.37 -19.55
CA GLY A 206 -7.47 -16.82 -20.02
C GLY A 206 -8.67 -16.10 -19.40
N SER A 207 -8.50 -15.30 -18.33
CA SER A 207 -9.59 -14.53 -17.71
C SER A 207 -9.07 -13.21 -17.13
N PRO A 208 -9.00 -12.14 -17.94
CA PRO A 208 -8.39 -10.88 -17.51
C PRO A 208 -9.34 -10.07 -16.60
N ILE A 209 -8.85 -9.66 -15.43
CA ILE A 209 -9.61 -8.83 -14.47
C ILE A 209 -9.92 -7.42 -15.01
N ILE A 210 -9.16 -6.99 -16.02
CA ILE A 210 -9.24 -5.64 -16.58
C ILE A 210 -10.65 -5.22 -16.99
N HIS A 211 -11.46 -6.15 -17.51
CA HIS A 211 -12.82 -5.84 -17.92
C HIS A 211 -13.70 -5.42 -16.75
N ASN A 212 -13.60 -6.13 -15.63
CA ASN A 212 -14.35 -5.81 -14.42
C ASN A 212 -13.85 -4.49 -13.81
N LEU A 213 -12.52 -4.27 -13.83
CA LEU A 213 -11.91 -3.03 -13.36
C LEU A 213 -12.39 -1.82 -14.17
N THR A 214 -12.36 -1.90 -15.50
CA THR A 214 -12.82 -0.84 -16.40
C THR A 214 -14.29 -0.51 -16.15
N LYS A 215 -15.16 -1.52 -16.14
CA LYS A 215 -16.59 -1.32 -15.88
C LYS A 215 -16.85 -0.73 -14.50
N MET A 216 -16.13 -1.21 -13.48
CA MET A 216 -16.30 -0.71 -12.11
C MET A 216 -15.84 0.75 -12.01
N ALA A 217 -14.75 1.13 -12.68
CA ALA A 217 -14.27 2.50 -12.74
C ALA A 217 -15.25 3.44 -13.46
N GLU A 218 -15.79 3.02 -14.60
CA GLU A 218 -16.81 3.79 -15.32
C GLU A 218 -18.08 3.99 -14.46
N ALA A 219 -18.57 2.92 -13.82
CA ALA A 219 -19.74 3.00 -12.96
C ALA A 219 -19.50 3.86 -11.71
N ALA A 220 -18.31 3.75 -11.09
CA ALA A 220 -17.95 4.56 -9.93
C ALA A 220 -17.90 6.05 -10.28
N LEU A 221 -17.32 6.41 -11.42
CA LEU A 221 -17.30 7.79 -11.92
C LEU A 221 -18.71 8.33 -12.17
N GLN A 222 -19.59 7.54 -12.79
CA GLN A 222 -21.00 7.93 -13.03
C GLN A 222 -21.76 8.18 -11.73
N GLN A 223 -21.45 7.42 -10.67
CA GLN A 223 -22.06 7.56 -9.35
C GLN A 223 -21.33 8.57 -8.44
N GLY A 224 -20.29 9.24 -8.93
CA GLY A 224 -19.49 10.19 -8.15
C GLY A 224 -18.69 9.56 -7.00
N LYS A 225 -18.43 8.25 -7.07
CA LYS A 225 -17.66 7.48 -6.08
C LYS A 225 -16.17 7.54 -6.37
N THR A 226 -15.35 7.28 -5.35
CA THR A 226 -13.89 7.31 -5.48
C THR A 226 -13.30 5.89 -5.43
N LEU A 227 -12.50 5.53 -6.44
CA LEU A 227 -11.75 4.28 -6.48
C LEU A 227 -10.26 4.51 -6.21
N ILE A 228 -9.71 3.68 -5.32
CA ILE A 228 -8.30 3.63 -4.97
C ILE A 228 -7.73 2.30 -5.43
N LEU A 229 -6.88 2.32 -6.45
CA LEU A 229 -6.23 1.14 -7.01
C LEU A 229 -4.88 0.89 -6.32
N PHE A 230 -4.83 -0.14 -5.48
CA PHE A 230 -3.64 -0.45 -4.67
C PHE A 230 -2.82 -1.58 -5.31
N ASN A 231 -1.52 -1.34 -5.57
CA ASN A 231 -0.57 -2.31 -6.14
C ASN A 231 -1.12 -3.20 -7.28
N PRO A 232 -1.71 -2.63 -8.34
CA PRO A 232 -2.26 -3.42 -9.43
C PRO A 232 -1.16 -4.17 -10.20
N LEU A 233 -1.36 -5.47 -10.44
CA LEU A 233 -0.50 -6.29 -11.30
C LEU A 233 -1.21 -6.59 -12.62
N LEU A 234 -1.26 -5.58 -13.49
CA LEU A 234 -1.96 -5.65 -14.78
C LEU A 234 -1.03 -5.92 -15.97
N ARG A 235 0.22 -6.31 -15.71
CA ARG A 235 1.16 -6.73 -16.75
C ARG A 235 0.84 -8.14 -17.26
N ASP A 236 1.51 -8.52 -18.33
CA ASP A 236 1.30 -9.82 -18.97
C ASP A 236 1.82 -10.92 -18.04
N VAL A 237 0.92 -11.79 -17.57
CA VAL A 237 1.30 -12.99 -16.83
C VAL A 237 1.62 -14.07 -17.86
N ALA A 238 2.81 -14.66 -17.79
CA ALA A 238 3.17 -15.77 -18.66
C ALA A 238 2.24 -16.97 -18.39
N SER A 239 1.68 -17.55 -19.45
CA SER A 239 1.03 -18.86 -19.34
C SER A 239 2.07 -19.91 -18.91
N PRO A 240 1.68 -20.94 -18.13
CA PRO A 240 2.52 -22.12 -17.91
C PRO A 240 3.05 -22.74 -19.22
N ASP A 241 2.32 -22.56 -20.33
CA ASP A 241 2.71 -23.03 -21.68
C ASP A 241 3.65 -22.06 -22.44
N GLY A 242 4.18 -21.02 -21.80
CA GLY A 242 5.12 -20.06 -22.41
C GLY A 242 4.50 -19.09 -23.41
N VAL A 243 3.18 -19.14 -23.64
CA VAL A 243 2.47 -18.20 -24.51
C VAL A 243 2.20 -16.89 -23.76
N MET A 244 2.88 -15.82 -24.17
CA MET A 244 2.60 -14.47 -23.67
C MET A 244 1.28 -13.93 -24.25
N GLY A 245 0.34 -13.57 -23.39
CA GLY A 245 -0.90 -12.92 -23.79
C GLY A 245 -0.68 -11.45 -24.19
N VAL A 246 -0.19 -11.20 -25.40
CA VAL A 246 0.05 -9.83 -25.93
C VAL A 246 -1.28 -9.06 -26.18
N ARG A 247 -2.41 -9.78 -26.30
CA ARG A 247 -3.72 -9.18 -26.56
C ARG A 247 -4.19 -8.35 -25.36
N GLY A 248 -4.60 -7.11 -25.62
CA GLY A 248 -5.12 -6.18 -24.59
C GLY A 248 -4.06 -5.41 -23.79
N ARG A 249 -2.76 -5.56 -24.08
CA ARG A 249 -1.69 -4.84 -23.35
C ARG A 249 -1.86 -3.33 -23.40
N LYS A 250 -2.19 -2.78 -24.58
CA LYS A 250 -2.42 -1.35 -24.76
C LYS A 250 -3.58 -0.84 -23.90
N GLU A 251 -4.69 -1.58 -23.86
CA GLU A 251 -5.86 -1.26 -23.03
C GLU A 251 -5.53 -1.29 -21.54
N ARG A 252 -4.76 -2.29 -21.10
CA ARG A 252 -4.32 -2.40 -19.70
C ARG A 252 -3.42 -1.25 -19.26
N MET A 253 -2.48 -0.84 -20.11
CA MET A 253 -1.61 0.30 -19.83
C MET A 253 -2.40 1.61 -19.85
N ALA A 254 -3.33 1.78 -20.79
CA ALA A 254 -4.20 2.95 -20.84
C ALA A 254 -5.09 3.04 -19.59
N PHE A 255 -5.65 1.92 -19.13
CA PHE A 255 -6.43 1.87 -17.90
C PHE A 255 -5.57 2.19 -16.67
N ALA A 256 -4.38 1.60 -16.54
CA ALA A 256 -3.49 1.92 -15.41
C ALA A 256 -3.05 3.40 -15.42
N ALA A 257 -2.94 4.02 -16.59
CA ALA A 257 -2.60 5.43 -16.77
C ALA A 257 -3.80 6.37 -16.56
N SER A 258 -5.04 5.87 -16.56
CA SER A 258 -6.22 6.70 -16.29
C SER A 258 -6.40 7.04 -14.81
N PHE A 259 -5.62 6.44 -13.92
CA PHE A 259 -5.63 6.70 -12.49
C PHE A 259 -4.55 7.71 -12.15
N THR A 260 -4.92 8.76 -11.44
CA THR A 260 -3.98 9.74 -10.91
C THR A 260 -3.08 9.08 -9.88
N ALA A 261 -1.76 9.27 -9.96
CA ALA A 261 -0.84 8.69 -8.99
C ALA A 261 -0.98 9.44 -7.66
N ALA A 262 -1.71 8.88 -6.70
CA ALA A 262 -1.77 9.45 -5.36
C ALA A 262 -0.45 9.20 -4.63
N TYR A 263 0.05 7.97 -4.72
CA TYR A 263 1.31 7.57 -4.10
C TYR A 263 2.06 6.59 -4.99
N HIS A 264 3.36 6.80 -5.18
CA HIS A 264 4.23 5.83 -5.84
C HIS A 264 5.57 5.75 -5.11
N PHE A 265 5.91 4.57 -4.61
CA PHE A 265 7.23 4.24 -4.11
C PHE A 265 7.72 2.94 -4.75
N ARG A 266 8.87 2.98 -5.43
CA ARG A 266 9.52 1.79 -5.98
C ARG A 266 11.02 1.82 -5.78
N LEU A 267 11.62 0.65 -5.60
CA LEU A 267 13.08 0.53 -5.59
C LEU A 267 13.62 0.49 -7.02
N LEU A 268 14.80 1.08 -7.20
CA LEU A 268 15.54 1.06 -8.44
C LEU A 268 16.70 0.07 -8.30
N TYR A 269 16.77 -0.91 -9.19
CA TYR A 269 17.76 -1.98 -9.16
C TYR A 269 18.81 -1.82 -10.25
N ALA A 270 20.03 -2.32 -10.02
CA ALA A 270 21.06 -2.39 -11.05
C ALA A 270 20.79 -3.57 -12.00
N SER A 271 20.69 -3.29 -13.30
CA SER A 271 20.48 -4.32 -14.32
C SER A 271 21.72 -5.18 -14.59
N SER A 272 22.91 -4.72 -14.19
CA SER A 272 24.19 -5.30 -14.58
C SER A 272 24.85 -6.20 -13.52
N ALA A 273 24.20 -6.41 -12.37
CA ALA A 273 24.80 -7.11 -11.24
C ALA A 273 23.97 -8.32 -10.80
N THR A 274 24.67 -9.40 -10.45
CA THR A 274 24.07 -10.59 -9.83
C THR A 274 23.33 -10.18 -8.56
N MET A 275 22.16 -10.78 -8.33
CA MET A 275 21.27 -10.50 -7.18
C MET A 275 20.54 -9.14 -7.19
N TYR A 276 20.56 -8.39 -8.29
CA TYR A 276 19.79 -7.14 -8.45
C TYR A 276 19.94 -6.17 -7.25
N PRO A 277 21.13 -5.60 -7.02
CA PRO A 277 21.34 -4.70 -5.89
C PRO A 277 20.50 -3.42 -6.03
N ILE A 278 19.98 -2.93 -4.90
CA ILE A 278 19.23 -1.67 -4.83
C ILE A 278 20.20 -0.51 -5.07
N ARG A 279 19.95 0.27 -6.12
CA ARG A 279 20.67 1.51 -6.46
C ARG A 279 20.03 2.75 -5.85
N GLY A 280 18.74 2.70 -5.56
CA GLY A 280 17.99 3.89 -5.19
C GLY A 280 16.50 3.63 -5.04
N ALA A 281 15.75 4.71 -4.93
CA ALA A 281 14.29 4.68 -4.84
C ALA A 281 13.70 5.81 -5.69
N LEU A 282 12.50 5.57 -6.21
CA LEU A 282 11.65 6.60 -6.81
C LEU A 282 10.45 6.78 -5.88
N ARG A 283 10.18 8.03 -5.49
CA ARG A 283 9.05 8.41 -4.65
C ARG A 283 8.24 9.50 -5.34
N HIS A 284 6.93 9.40 -5.26
CA HIS A 284 5.99 10.43 -5.67
C HIS A 284 4.81 10.45 -4.70
N VAL A 285 4.39 11.66 -4.36
CA VAL A 285 3.21 11.97 -3.54
C VAL A 285 2.37 12.97 -4.33
N TYR A 286 1.05 12.82 -4.29
CA TYR A 286 0.12 13.69 -4.99
C TYR A 286 0.44 15.18 -4.80
N GLY A 287 0.50 15.92 -5.92
CA GLY A 287 0.82 17.34 -5.96
C GLY A 287 2.31 17.67 -5.76
N GLY A 288 3.18 16.66 -5.59
CA GLY A 288 4.62 16.81 -5.51
C GLY A 288 5.35 16.28 -6.75
N PRO A 289 6.68 16.48 -6.83
CA PRO A 289 7.48 15.94 -7.91
C PRO A 289 7.67 14.43 -7.79
N TRP A 290 8.28 13.86 -8.82
CA TRP A 290 8.83 12.52 -8.88
C TRP A 290 10.28 12.55 -8.44
N ASP A 291 10.51 12.29 -7.15
CA ASP A 291 11.82 12.37 -6.51
C ASP A 291 12.59 11.06 -6.69
N VAL A 292 13.83 11.18 -7.15
CA VAL A 292 14.77 10.08 -7.35
C VAL A 292 15.85 10.17 -6.29
N PHE A 293 15.98 9.10 -5.52
CA PHE A 293 16.98 8.94 -4.47
C PHE A 293 18.02 7.93 -4.90
N GLN A 294 19.29 8.22 -4.64
CA GLN A 294 20.40 7.29 -4.74
C GLN A 294 20.68 6.67 -3.37
N ARG A 295 20.81 5.36 -3.34
CA ARG A 295 21.30 4.63 -2.17
C ARG A 295 22.82 4.76 -2.11
N VAL A 296 23.33 5.30 -1.02
CA VAL A 296 24.76 5.48 -0.73
C VAL A 296 25.10 4.69 0.52
N ASP A 297 26.08 3.81 0.44
CA ASP A 297 26.61 3.10 1.61
C ASP A 297 27.59 4.04 2.34
N VAL A 298 27.16 4.60 3.49
CA VAL A 298 27.94 5.59 4.27
C VAL A 298 28.85 4.93 5.32
N GLY A 299 28.64 3.65 5.60
CA GLY A 299 29.39 2.91 6.60
C GLY A 299 29.15 1.42 6.57
N ARG A 300 29.61 0.70 7.60
CA ARG A 300 29.40 -0.76 7.70
C ARG A 300 27.94 -1.05 8.02
N ARG A 301 27.17 -1.50 7.03
CA ARG A 301 25.72 -1.78 7.13
C ARG A 301 24.86 -0.53 7.37
N GLU A 302 25.39 0.64 7.04
CA GLU A 302 24.68 1.91 7.09
C GLU A 302 24.52 2.41 5.67
N GLU A 303 23.29 2.76 5.32
CA GLU A 303 22.93 3.23 4.00
C GLU A 303 22.05 4.47 4.12
N GLU A 304 22.18 5.39 3.19
CA GLU A 304 21.35 6.59 3.12
C GLU A 304 20.79 6.75 1.73
N TYR A 305 19.61 7.36 1.64
CA TYR A 305 18.97 7.69 0.38
C TYR A 305 19.10 9.20 0.16
N GLN A 306 19.94 9.59 -0.78
CA GLN A 306 20.22 10.98 -1.11
C GLN A 306 19.43 11.40 -2.35
N LEU A 307 18.71 12.53 -2.29
CA LEU A 307 17.98 13.06 -3.44
C LEU A 307 18.98 13.46 -4.54
N ILE A 308 18.80 12.92 -5.74
CA ILE A 308 19.67 13.16 -6.91
C ILE A 308 18.94 13.80 -8.08
N GLY A 309 17.61 13.85 -8.04
CA GLY A 309 16.81 14.51 -9.06
C GLY A 309 15.32 14.50 -8.73
N SER A 310 14.59 15.43 -9.32
CA SER A 310 13.14 15.56 -9.21
C SER A 310 12.57 15.86 -10.59
N PHE A 311 11.45 15.23 -10.93
CA PHE A 311 10.80 15.40 -12.24
C PHE A 311 9.32 15.74 -12.08
N ASP A 312 8.75 16.47 -13.05
CA ASP A 312 7.32 16.78 -13.02
C ASP A 312 6.44 15.57 -13.39
N GLU A 313 7.00 14.60 -14.10
CA GLU A 313 6.33 13.39 -14.58
C GLU A 313 7.15 12.14 -14.24
N GLU A 314 6.51 10.95 -14.24
CA GLU A 314 7.19 9.69 -13.94
C GLU A 314 8.40 9.50 -14.88
N PRO A 315 9.63 9.44 -14.35
CA PRO A 315 10.81 9.31 -15.19
C PRO A 315 10.94 7.87 -15.71
N ASP A 316 11.23 7.77 -17.00
CA ASP A 316 11.54 6.50 -17.66
C ASP A 316 13.03 6.12 -17.49
N GLY A 317 13.41 4.96 -18.04
CA GLY A 317 14.80 4.49 -17.99
C GLY A 317 15.80 5.46 -18.64
N SER A 318 15.38 6.25 -19.63
CA SER A 318 16.24 7.20 -20.33
C SER A 318 16.55 8.43 -19.48
N LYS A 319 15.58 8.89 -18.67
CA LYS A 319 15.77 9.97 -17.68
C LYS A 319 16.49 9.49 -16.43
N LEU A 320 16.24 8.25 -16.00
CA LEU A 320 16.85 7.69 -14.78
C LEU A 320 18.32 7.32 -14.98
N THR A 321 18.68 6.64 -16.07
CA THR A 321 20.03 6.09 -16.25
C THR A 321 21.16 7.13 -16.13
N PRO A 322 21.04 8.34 -16.73
CA PRO A 322 22.07 9.38 -16.64
C PRO A 322 22.31 9.88 -15.21
N LEU A 323 21.28 9.91 -14.36
CA LEU A 323 21.43 10.35 -12.97
C LEU A 323 22.38 9.44 -12.18
N PHE A 324 22.49 8.18 -12.57
CA PHE A 324 23.35 7.21 -11.91
C PHE A 324 24.65 6.90 -12.67
N SER A 325 24.94 7.57 -13.80
CA SER A 325 26.16 7.33 -14.60
C SER A 325 27.31 8.28 -14.27
N GLY A 326 27.03 9.45 -13.68
CA GLY A 326 28.02 10.49 -13.38
C GLY A 326 28.93 10.24 -12.17
N GLN A 327 28.72 9.16 -11.41
CA GLN A 327 29.53 8.86 -10.23
C GLN A 327 30.30 7.56 -10.42
N ARG A 328 31.64 7.66 -10.46
CA ARG A 328 32.54 6.50 -10.33
C ARG A 328 32.13 5.74 -9.08
N GLN A 329 31.80 4.47 -9.27
CA GLN A 329 31.64 3.51 -8.19
C GLN A 329 32.85 3.66 -7.24
N GLY A 330 32.62 4.15 -6.03
CA GLY A 330 33.43 3.69 -4.92
C GLY A 330 33.23 2.18 -4.91
N VAL A 331 34.25 1.43 -5.30
CA VAL A 331 34.24 -0.02 -5.28
C VAL A 331 34.14 -0.44 -3.82
N SER A 332 32.93 -0.50 -3.27
CA SER A 332 32.70 -1.19 -2.01
C SER A 332 32.86 -2.68 -2.32
N LYS A 333 33.85 -3.31 -1.67
CA LYS A 333 34.04 -4.76 -1.80
C LYS A 333 32.74 -5.44 -1.38
N PRO A 334 32.31 -6.49 -2.09
CA PRO A 334 31.15 -7.27 -1.68
C PRO A 334 31.30 -7.76 -0.23
N TRP A 335 30.19 -7.89 0.48
CA TRP A 335 30.18 -8.26 1.91
C TRP A 335 30.79 -9.64 2.22
N TRP A 336 30.98 -10.50 1.20
CA TRP A 336 31.68 -11.79 1.31
C TRP A 336 33.20 -11.70 1.11
N GLN A 337 33.74 -10.51 0.86
CA GLN A 337 35.18 -10.22 0.77
C GLN A 337 35.68 -9.40 1.98
N LEU A 338 34.91 -9.36 3.08
CA LEU A 338 35.25 -8.67 4.34
C LEU A 338 35.47 -9.64 5.49
#